data_AF-H2XWL1-F1
#
_entry.id   AF-H2XWL1-F1
#
_cell.length_a   1.000
_cell.length_b   1.000
_cell.length_c   1.000
_cell.angle_alpha   90.00
_cell.angle_beta   90.00
_cell.angle_gamma   90.00
#
_symmetry.space_group_name_H-M   'P 1'
#
loop_
_entity.id
_entity.type
_entity.pdbx_description
1 polymer ?
#
loop_
_entity_poly.entity_id
_entity_poly.type
_entity_poly.pdbx_seq_one_letter_code
_entity_poly.pdbx_strand_id
1 'polypeptide(L)'
;MTEEVRKLRPSRWINPETGIIQPYSLKHATGFAIFNEIEKGKFVEDNHYVDHVPTRADDKSVVLITDKLLMVAHTGEILGQWKSDWFCNFQDILAEPTLVDKVLTVEFKENQKFFPRNRSNQNTVTIPNESNARYIHARIVDMWKRSTI
;
A
#
# COMPACT_ATOMS: atom_id res chain seq x y z
N MET A 1 -14.58 -35.77 11.13
CA MET A 1 -14.45 -34.31 11.38
C MET A 1 -13.10 -33.90 10.83
N THR A 2 -13.06 -33.09 9.77
CA THR A 2 -11.80 -32.53 9.26
C THR A 2 -11.41 -31.37 10.16
N GLU A 3 -10.34 -31.52 10.94
CA GLU A 3 -9.76 -30.41 11.69
C GLU A 3 -9.32 -29.33 10.69
N GLU A 4 -9.87 -28.14 10.85
CA GLU A 4 -9.53 -26.98 10.04
C GLU A 4 -8.11 -26.52 10.43
N VAL A 5 -7.10 -26.88 9.63
CA VAL A 5 -5.71 -26.49 9.89
C VAL A 5 -5.56 -25.00 9.63
N ARG A 6 -5.50 -24.21 10.72
CA ARG A 6 -5.25 -22.77 10.65
C ARG A 6 -3.75 -22.49 10.65
N LYS A 7 -3.30 -21.62 9.74
CA LYS A 7 -1.90 -21.18 9.72
C LYS A 7 -1.58 -20.41 11.00
N LEU A 8 -0.50 -20.81 11.70
CA LEU A 8 -0.01 -20.10 12.89
C LEU A 8 0.57 -18.71 12.57
N ARG A 9 0.99 -18.49 11.32
CA ARG A 9 1.56 -17.24 10.84
C ARG A 9 1.31 -17.02 9.35
N PRO A 10 1.31 -15.77 8.87
CA PRO A 10 1.28 -15.48 7.44
C PRO A 10 2.48 -16.06 6.69
N SER A 11 2.32 -16.26 5.39
CA SER A 11 3.40 -16.68 4.50
C SER A 11 4.51 -15.61 4.48
N ARG A 12 5.76 -16.05 4.39
CA ARG A 12 6.91 -15.13 4.26
C ARG A 12 6.85 -14.41 2.91
N TRP A 13 7.09 -13.09 2.92
CA TRP A 13 7.38 -12.34 1.70
C TRP A 13 8.83 -12.52 1.28
N ILE A 14 9.05 -12.75 -0.02
CA ILE A 14 10.37 -12.80 -0.64
C ILE A 14 10.38 -11.69 -1.69
N ASN A 15 11.38 -10.81 -1.63
CA ASN A 15 11.50 -9.73 -2.61
C ASN A 15 11.89 -10.33 -3.98
N PRO A 16 11.03 -10.19 -5.01
CA PRO A 16 11.26 -10.80 -6.32
C PRO A 16 12.40 -10.15 -7.10
N GLU A 17 12.70 -8.87 -6.87
CA GLU A 17 13.77 -8.15 -7.58
C GLU A 17 15.16 -8.62 -7.12
N THR A 18 15.33 -8.82 -5.81
CA THR A 18 16.64 -9.22 -5.26
C THR A 18 16.83 -10.73 -5.23
N GLY A 19 15.74 -11.50 -5.10
CA GLY A 19 15.79 -12.94 -4.85
C GLY A 19 16.44 -13.33 -3.51
N ILE A 20 16.81 -12.37 -2.67
CA ILE A 20 17.53 -12.61 -1.42
C ILE A 20 16.56 -13.12 -0.34
N ILE A 21 16.88 -14.28 0.24
CA ILE A 21 16.13 -14.83 1.37
C ILE A 21 16.54 -14.08 2.63
N GLN A 22 15.64 -13.21 3.12
CA GLN A 22 15.81 -12.49 4.38
C GLN A 22 15.27 -13.30 5.58
N PRO A 23 15.74 -12.99 6.81
CA PRO A 23 15.08 -13.46 8.03
C PRO A 23 13.58 -13.13 8.02
N TYR A 24 12.78 -13.99 8.67
CA TYR A 24 11.34 -13.77 8.73
C TYR A 24 11.01 -12.45 9.44
N SER A 25 10.26 -11.59 8.76
CA SER A 25 9.70 -10.35 9.32
C SER A 25 8.19 -10.49 9.41
N LEU A 26 7.64 -10.45 10.64
CA LEU A 26 6.19 -10.47 10.83
C LEU A 26 5.52 -9.31 10.11
N LYS A 27 6.12 -8.12 10.17
CA LYS A 27 5.66 -6.93 9.42
C LYS A 27 5.50 -7.26 7.93
N HIS A 28 6.56 -7.71 7.27
CA HIS A 28 6.48 -7.98 5.82
C HIS A 28 5.53 -9.13 5.48
N ALA A 29 5.47 -10.17 6.31
CA ALA A 29 4.54 -11.28 6.12
C ALA A 29 3.07 -10.83 6.23
N THR A 30 2.75 -9.96 7.20
CA THR A 30 1.42 -9.37 7.36
C THR A 30 1.07 -8.45 6.19
N GLY A 31 1.97 -7.53 5.81
CA GLY A 31 1.73 -6.62 4.69
C GLY A 31 1.51 -7.34 3.37
N PHE A 32 2.28 -8.41 3.13
CA PHE A 32 2.09 -9.26 1.96
C PHE A 32 0.77 -10.04 2.01
N ALA A 33 0.34 -10.52 3.18
CA ALA A 33 -0.99 -11.14 3.31
C ALA A 33 -2.11 -10.14 3.00
N ILE A 34 -2.03 -8.92 3.55
CA ILE A 34 -2.97 -7.83 3.26
C ILE A 34 -3.02 -7.57 1.75
N PHE A 35 -1.86 -7.39 1.11
CA PHE A 35 -1.77 -7.15 -0.34
C PHE A 35 -2.49 -8.24 -1.16
N ASN A 36 -2.30 -9.52 -0.80
CA ASN A 36 -2.94 -10.64 -1.48
C ASN A 36 -4.47 -10.70 -1.28
N GLU A 37 -5.00 -10.06 -0.24
CA GLU A 37 -6.42 -10.07 0.09
C GLU A 37 -7.19 -8.88 -0.49
N ILE A 38 -6.51 -7.74 -0.73
CA ILE A 38 -7.15 -6.51 -1.25
C ILE A 38 -7.89 -6.82 -2.55
N GLU A 39 -9.20 -6.55 -2.54
CA GLU A 39 -10.10 -6.77 -3.68
C GLU A 39 -9.97 -8.19 -4.27
N LYS A 40 -9.77 -9.20 -3.41
CA LYS A 40 -9.56 -10.61 -3.79
C LYS A 40 -8.32 -10.84 -4.67
N GLY A 41 -7.25 -10.09 -4.41
CA GLY A 41 -5.97 -10.27 -5.10
C GLY A 41 -5.87 -9.57 -6.45
N LYS A 42 -6.79 -8.64 -6.76
CA LYS A 42 -6.85 -7.90 -8.03
C LYS A 42 -5.52 -7.29 -8.48
N PHE A 43 -4.67 -6.89 -7.54
CA PHE A 43 -3.42 -6.17 -7.83
C PHE A 43 -2.19 -7.08 -7.90
N VAL A 44 -2.31 -8.36 -7.52
CA VAL A 44 -1.16 -9.27 -7.30
C VAL A 44 -0.50 -9.72 -8.60
N GLU A 45 -1.25 -9.80 -9.69
CA GLU A 45 -0.72 -10.27 -10.98
C GLU A 45 0.29 -9.27 -11.57
N ASP A 46 0.02 -7.96 -11.44
CA ASP A 46 0.79 -6.91 -12.10
C ASP A 46 1.77 -6.17 -11.17
N ASN A 47 1.71 -6.42 -9.86
CA ASN A 47 2.43 -5.64 -8.86
C ASN A 47 2.99 -6.51 -7.74
N HIS A 48 4.08 -6.03 -7.14
CA HIS A 48 4.77 -6.70 -6.04
C HIS A 48 4.73 -5.84 -4.78
N TYR A 49 4.29 -6.43 -3.67
CA TYR A 49 4.36 -5.78 -2.36
C TYR A 49 5.78 -5.31 -2.03
N VAL A 50 5.90 -4.08 -1.51
CA VAL A 50 7.17 -3.48 -1.06
C VAL A 50 7.12 -3.19 0.45
N ASP A 51 6.15 -2.42 0.90
CA ASP A 51 6.02 -2.07 2.32
C ASP A 51 4.59 -1.59 2.66
N HIS A 52 4.31 -1.47 3.96
CA HIS A 52 3.09 -0.85 4.46
C HIS A 52 3.29 -0.26 5.86
N VAL A 53 2.39 0.65 6.25
CA VAL A 53 2.20 1.09 7.63
C VAL A 53 0.70 1.23 7.96
N PRO A 54 0.29 0.96 9.20
CA PRO A 54 -1.08 1.18 9.62
C PRO A 54 -1.40 2.68 9.72
N THR A 55 -2.62 3.04 9.32
CA THR A 55 -3.19 4.41 9.43
C THR A 55 -4.10 4.54 10.65
N ARG A 56 -4.37 3.43 11.35
CA ARG A 56 -5.21 3.36 12.55
C ARG A 56 -4.58 2.43 13.58
N ALA A 57 -4.93 2.61 14.85
CA ALA A 57 -4.39 1.81 15.94
C ALA A 57 -4.93 0.37 15.99
N ASP A 58 -6.02 0.08 15.27
CA ASP A 58 -6.65 -1.24 15.17
C ASP A 58 -6.11 -2.09 14.01
N ASP A 59 -5.10 -1.58 13.29
CA ASP A 59 -4.51 -2.19 12.09
C ASP A 59 -5.53 -2.51 10.97
N LYS A 60 -6.74 -1.95 11.02
CA LYS A 60 -7.80 -2.18 10.01
C LYS A 60 -7.69 -1.26 8.79
N SER A 61 -6.67 -0.41 8.73
CA SER A 61 -6.38 0.40 7.55
C SER A 61 -4.89 0.66 7.43
N VAL A 62 -4.39 0.68 6.19
CA VAL A 62 -2.97 0.76 5.87
C VAL A 62 -2.73 1.71 4.69
N VAL A 63 -1.57 2.37 4.72
CA VAL A 63 -0.90 2.85 3.50
C VAL A 63 -0.01 1.70 3.04
N LEU A 64 -0.17 1.26 1.79
CA LEU A 64 0.56 0.16 1.18
C LEU A 64 1.27 0.65 -0.09
N ILE A 65 2.51 0.19 -0.24
CA ILE A 65 3.38 0.48 -1.37
C ILE A 65 3.64 -0.84 -2.11
N THR A 66 3.44 -0.82 -3.43
CA THR A 66 3.97 -1.84 -4.33
C THR A 66 5.13 -1.27 -5.15
N ASP A 67 5.70 -2.08 -6.03
CA ASP A 67 6.67 -1.64 -7.05
C ASP A 67 6.14 -0.50 -7.95
N LYS A 68 4.82 -0.43 -8.19
CA LYS A 68 4.21 0.54 -9.13
C LYS A 68 3.11 1.41 -8.52
N LEU A 69 2.48 0.99 -7.42
CA LEU A 69 1.30 1.62 -6.85
C LEU A 69 1.56 2.15 -5.44
N LEU A 70 0.93 3.29 -5.15
CA LEU A 70 0.62 3.75 -3.80
C LEU A 70 -0.87 3.54 -3.55
N MET A 71 -1.22 2.98 -2.40
CA MET A 71 -2.60 2.65 -2.06
C MET A 71 -2.92 2.93 -0.60
N VAL A 72 -4.16 3.35 -0.33
CA VAL A 72 -4.78 3.26 0.98
C VAL A 72 -5.85 2.18 0.93
N ALA A 73 -5.79 1.24 1.87
CA ALA A 73 -6.74 0.15 1.98
C ALA A 73 -7.29 0.04 3.40
N HIS A 74 -8.47 -0.54 3.54
CA HIS A 74 -9.08 -0.84 4.83
C HIS A 74 -9.81 -2.18 4.80
N THR A 75 -10.04 -2.74 5.98
CA THR A 75 -10.89 -3.91 6.17
C THR A 75 -12.05 -3.60 7.13
N GLY A 76 -13.25 -4.04 6.77
CA GLY A 76 -14.48 -3.79 7.53
C GLY A 76 -14.77 -4.89 8.56
N GLU A 77 -15.57 -4.56 9.58
CA GLU A 77 -15.79 -5.43 10.75
C GLU A 77 -16.60 -6.70 10.47
N ILE A 78 -17.49 -6.67 9.47
CA ILE A 78 -18.52 -7.71 9.30
C ILE A 78 -18.01 -8.89 8.46
N LEU A 79 -17.09 -8.66 7.52
CA LEU A 79 -16.59 -9.71 6.61
C LEU A 79 -15.06 -9.77 6.51
N GLY A 80 -14.32 -8.86 7.14
CA GLY A 80 -12.85 -8.87 7.14
C GLY A 80 -12.20 -8.72 5.75
N GLN A 81 -12.97 -8.36 4.72
CA GLN A 81 -12.46 -8.19 3.36
C GLN A 81 -11.73 -6.87 3.21
N TRP A 82 -10.49 -6.93 2.76
CA TRP A 82 -9.70 -5.76 2.41
C TRP A 82 -10.20 -5.12 1.10
N LYS A 83 -10.40 -3.81 1.14
CA LYS A 83 -10.79 -2.97 0.01
C LYS A 83 -9.82 -1.82 -0.13
N SER A 84 -9.61 -1.38 -1.36
CA SER A 84 -8.91 -0.13 -1.63
C SER A 84 -9.87 1.04 -1.39
N ASP A 85 -9.43 2.05 -0.62
CA ASP A 85 -10.07 3.36 -0.60
C ASP A 85 -9.71 4.15 -1.85
N TRP A 86 -8.42 4.18 -2.17
CA TRP A 86 -7.89 4.75 -3.40
C TRP A 86 -6.49 4.20 -3.65
N PHE A 87 -6.07 4.24 -4.92
CA PHE A 87 -4.72 3.94 -5.34
C PHE A 87 -4.34 4.81 -6.54
N CYS A 88 -3.04 4.99 -6.75
CA CYS A 88 -2.49 5.64 -7.94
C CYS A 88 -1.17 4.97 -8.34
N ASN A 89 -0.83 4.99 -9.64
CA ASN A 89 0.52 4.63 -10.06
C ASN A 89 1.50 5.72 -9.63
N PHE A 90 2.72 5.34 -9.27
CA PHE A 90 3.78 6.31 -9.00
C PHE A 90 4.03 7.23 -10.21
N GLN A 91 3.90 6.72 -11.43
CA GLN A 91 4.04 7.48 -12.67
C GLN A 91 2.94 8.55 -12.88
N ASP A 92 1.80 8.39 -12.21
CA ASP A 92 0.67 9.33 -12.32
C ASP A 92 0.75 10.47 -11.28
N ILE A 93 1.68 10.39 -10.32
CA ILE A 93 1.89 11.42 -9.30
C ILE A 93 2.48 12.68 -9.94
N LEU A 94 1.81 13.82 -9.73
CA LEU A 94 2.08 15.09 -10.40
C LEU A 94 3.14 15.95 -9.71
N ALA A 95 3.31 15.78 -8.40
CA ALA A 95 4.26 16.51 -7.58
C ALA A 95 4.78 15.63 -6.45
N GLU A 96 5.94 15.98 -5.87
CA GLU A 96 6.52 15.23 -4.76
C GLU A 96 5.50 15.08 -3.63
N PRO A 97 5.20 13.84 -3.17
CA PRO A 97 4.29 13.62 -2.05
C PRO A 97 4.78 14.36 -0.81
N THR A 98 3.87 15.04 -0.10
CA THR A 98 4.23 15.88 1.05
C THR A 98 3.74 15.27 2.36
N LEU A 99 4.51 15.47 3.43
CA LEU A 99 4.13 15.08 4.80
C LEU A 99 4.21 16.31 5.69
N VAL A 100 3.07 16.73 6.25
CA VAL A 100 2.98 17.82 7.22
C VAL A 100 2.35 17.28 8.51
N ASP A 101 3.07 17.43 9.62
CA ASP A 101 2.81 16.82 10.93
C ASP A 101 2.69 15.29 10.90
N LYS A 102 1.58 14.79 10.34
CA LYS A 102 1.23 13.36 10.20
C LYS A 102 0.30 13.09 9.00
N VAL A 103 0.08 14.10 8.17
CA VAL A 103 -0.84 14.05 7.03
C VAL A 103 -0.02 13.93 5.75
N LEU A 104 -0.09 12.77 5.12
CA LEU A 104 0.49 12.53 3.81
C LEU A 104 -0.48 13.05 2.75
N THR A 105 -0.01 13.90 1.84
CA THR A 105 -0.78 14.44 0.72
C THR A 105 -0.15 14.01 -0.60
N VAL A 106 -0.99 13.50 -1.51
CA VAL A 106 -0.58 13.02 -2.83
C VAL A 106 -1.48 13.63 -3.89
N GLU A 107 -0.88 14.26 -4.89
CA GLU A 107 -1.57 14.77 -6.08
C GLU A 107 -1.21 13.91 -7.30
N PHE A 108 -2.22 13.43 -8.03
CA PHE A 108 -2.02 12.53 -9.17
C PHE A 108 -3.09 12.73 -10.26
N LYS A 109 -2.80 12.28 -11.48
CA LYS A 109 -3.72 12.35 -12.63
C LYS A 109 -4.95 11.48 -12.40
N GLU A 110 -6.13 12.03 -12.66
CA GLU A 110 -7.37 11.25 -12.65
C GLU A 110 -7.50 10.42 -13.95
N ASN A 111 -7.66 9.10 -13.83
CA ASN A 111 -7.88 8.22 -14.98
C ASN A 111 -9.36 8.24 -15.43
N GLN A 112 -9.80 9.32 -16.10
CA GLN A 112 -11.10 9.31 -16.79
C GLN A 112 -10.98 8.70 -18.19
N LYS A 113 -11.51 7.47 -18.35
CA LYS A 113 -11.55 6.77 -19.64
C LYS A 113 -12.47 7.41 -20.71
N PHE A 114 -13.26 8.44 -20.38
CA PHE A 114 -14.33 8.93 -21.25
C PHE A 114 -14.36 10.44 -21.55
N PHE A 115 -13.56 11.30 -20.89
CA PHE A 115 -13.53 12.73 -21.19
C PHE A 115 -12.12 13.33 -21.09
N PRO A 116 -11.63 14.06 -22.11
CA PRO A 116 -10.28 14.62 -22.15
C PRO A 116 -10.22 15.94 -21.36
N ARG A 117 -10.40 15.87 -20.04
CA ARG A 117 -10.01 16.95 -19.13
C ARG A 117 -8.93 16.43 -18.21
N ASN A 118 -7.74 17.04 -18.26
CA ASN A 118 -6.71 16.84 -17.25
C ASN A 118 -7.24 17.39 -15.92
N ARG A 119 -7.82 16.52 -15.10
CA ARG A 119 -8.12 16.80 -13.69
C ARG A 119 -7.07 16.10 -12.83
N SER A 120 -6.58 16.81 -11.82
CA SER A 120 -5.80 16.21 -10.75
C SER A 120 -6.73 15.82 -9.61
N ASN A 121 -6.44 14.67 -9.00
CA ASN A 121 -7.01 14.28 -7.72
C ASN A 121 -5.95 14.51 -6.65
N GLN A 122 -6.37 15.07 -5.52
CA GLN A 122 -5.55 15.23 -4.33
C GLN A 122 -6.17 14.39 -3.22
N ASN A 123 -5.42 13.41 -2.74
CA ASN A 123 -5.83 12.60 -1.60
C ASN A 123 -4.89 12.83 -0.42
N THR A 124 -5.48 12.78 0.78
CA THR A 124 -4.76 12.89 2.04
C THR A 124 -5.01 11.66 2.91
N VAL A 125 -4.00 11.29 3.71
CA VAL A 125 -4.13 10.22 4.70
C VAL A 125 -3.34 10.57 5.96
N THR A 126 -3.99 10.46 7.11
CA THR A 126 -3.35 10.67 8.42
C THR A 126 -2.71 9.38 8.89
N ILE A 127 -1.45 9.46 9.32
CA ILE A 127 -0.68 8.33 9.86
C ILE A 127 -0.36 8.65 11.33
N PRO A 128 -1.09 8.08 12.31
CA PRO A 128 -1.04 8.52 13.71
C PRO A 128 0.35 8.43 14.37
N ASN A 129 1.12 7.42 13.98
CA ASN A 129 2.48 7.21 14.45
C ASN A 129 3.47 8.02 13.59
N GLU A 130 4.13 9.00 14.20
CA GLU A 130 5.04 9.92 13.51
C GLU A 130 6.26 9.22 12.90
N SER A 131 6.81 8.21 13.56
CA SER A 131 7.92 7.43 13.04
C SER A 131 7.50 6.64 11.79
N ASN A 132 6.30 6.04 11.81
CA ASN A 132 5.73 5.38 10.64
C ASN A 132 5.44 6.37 9.52
N ALA A 133 4.92 7.56 9.84
CA ALA A 133 4.60 8.60 8.87
C ALA A 133 5.86 9.05 8.11
N ARG A 134 6.92 9.41 8.84
CA ARG A 134 8.23 9.76 8.24
C ARG A 134 8.83 8.60 7.45
N TYR A 135 8.77 7.40 8.00
CA TYR A 135 9.31 6.20 7.36
C TYR A 135 8.63 5.92 6.01
N ILE A 136 7.29 5.84 6.00
CA ILE A 136 6.57 5.52 4.77
C ILE A 136 6.66 6.66 3.75
N HIS A 137 6.66 7.92 4.21
CA HIS A 137 6.84 9.07 3.33
C HIS A 137 8.18 9.01 2.59
N ALA A 138 9.29 8.74 3.29
CA ALA A 138 10.59 8.58 2.66
C ALA A 138 10.60 7.44 1.62
N ARG A 139 9.92 6.33 1.91
CA ARG A 139 9.76 5.21 0.95
C ARG A 139 8.94 5.60 -0.27
N ILE A 140 7.84 6.33 -0.08
CA ILE A 140 6.98 6.83 -1.17
C ILE A 140 7.77 7.76 -2.10
N VAL A 141 8.55 8.69 -1.52
CA VAL A 141 9.38 9.63 -2.29
C VAL A 141 10.46 8.89 -3.10
N ASP A 142 11.11 7.89 -2.51
CA ASP A 142 12.09 7.04 -3.21
C ASP A 142 11.45 6.29 -4.39
N MET A 143 10.30 5.64 -4.17
CA MET A 143 9.57 4.93 -5.22
C MET A 143 9.09 5.86 -6.34
N TRP A 144 8.57 7.03 -5.98
CA TRP A 144 8.14 8.05 -6.94
C TRP A 144 9.31 8.52 -7.81
N LYS A 145 10.45 8.87 -7.20
CA LYS A 145 11.66 9.28 -7.92
C LYS A 145 12.14 8.22 -8.90
N ARG A 146 12.14 6.93 -8.50
CA ARG A 146 12.50 5.81 -9.37
C ARG A 146 11.55 5.65 -10.56
N SER A 147 10.27 5.97 -10.39
CA SER A 147 9.25 5.84 -11.46
C SER A 147 9.33 6.93 -12.53
N THR A 148 10.04 8.03 -12.27
CA THR A 148 10.18 9.18 -13.18
C THR A 148 11.43 9.08 -14.07
N ILE A 149 12.31 8.11 -13.81
CA ILE A 149 13.57 7.87 -14.53
C ILE A 149 13.35 6.95 -15.73
#